data_AF-K3ZAB6-F1
#
_entry.id   AF-K3ZAB6-F1
#
_cell.length_a   1.000
_cell.length_b   1.000
_cell.length_c   1.000
_cell.angle_alpha   90.00
_cell.angle_beta   90.00
_cell.angle_gamma   90.00
#
_symmetry.space_group_name_H-M   'P 1'
#
loop_
_entity.id
_entity.type
_entity.pdbx_description
1 polymer ?
#
loop_
_entity_poly.entity_id
_entity_poly.type
_entity_poly.pdbx_seq_one_letter_code
_entity_poly.pdbx_strand_id
1 'polypeptide(L)'
;MDSRSKMSDVNDISSDGNIESMLSVEKGLRELASLKVEDAIMLALAENRHIKPLSGQASEGRSPSESLELSAEEREDVLFKQAWLTYYWRRAKNHDIEEDIADERLHFWIEQSKHPVTTTDVIEVERGLHELKKLGIESQLWDATRRALNDDLSNHGSPTGSEA
;
A
#
# COMPACT_ATOMS: atom_id res chain seq x y z
N MET A 1 8.61 -58.57 -23.21
CA MET A 1 8.49 -57.31 -23.99
C MET A 1 7.75 -56.37 -23.08
N ASP A 2 8.52 -55.81 -22.15
CA ASP A 2 8.01 -55.21 -20.93
C ASP A 2 8.05 -53.69 -21.09
N SER A 3 6.86 -53.12 -21.18
CA SER A 3 6.64 -51.67 -21.28
C SER A 3 7.06 -51.00 -19.97
N ARG A 4 8.30 -50.50 -19.91
CA ARG A 4 8.81 -49.73 -18.79
C ARG A 4 9.52 -48.46 -19.28
N SER A 5 8.87 -47.32 -19.03
CA SER A 5 9.48 -46.06 -18.56
C SER A 5 8.60 -44.88 -18.97
N LYS A 6 7.51 -44.67 -18.23
CA LYS A 6 6.91 -43.35 -18.02
C LYS A 6 7.57 -42.82 -16.75
N MET A 7 8.57 -41.94 -16.88
CA MET A 7 9.03 -41.02 -15.83
C MET A 7 10.21 -40.17 -16.37
N SER A 8 10.17 -38.87 -16.03
CA SER A 8 11.11 -37.77 -16.33
C SER A 8 11.37 -37.50 -17.81
N ASP A 9 10.93 -36.39 -18.40
CA ASP A 9 11.29 -35.03 -17.97
C ASP A 9 10.09 -34.16 -17.59
N VAL A 10 9.77 -34.17 -16.29
CA VAL A 10 9.12 -33.06 -15.59
C VAL A 10 10.27 -32.22 -15.04
N ASN A 11 10.94 -31.43 -15.88
CA ASN A 11 11.71 -30.27 -15.40
C ASN A 11 12.16 -29.30 -16.52
N ASP A 12 11.30 -28.97 -17.48
CA ASP A 12 11.54 -27.84 -18.40
C ASP A 12 10.67 -26.63 -18.04
N ILE A 13 10.48 -26.41 -16.73
CA ILE A 13 9.86 -25.19 -16.19
C ILE A 13 10.89 -24.08 -15.94
N SER A 14 12.10 -24.21 -16.51
CA SER A 14 13.12 -23.17 -16.46
C SER A 14 12.95 -22.16 -17.60
N SER A 15 11.80 -21.49 -17.62
CA SER A 15 11.59 -20.23 -18.34
C SER A 15 10.50 -19.42 -17.62
N ASP A 16 10.65 -19.32 -16.31
CA ASP A 16 9.83 -18.55 -15.38
C ASP A 16 10.09 -17.05 -15.54
N GLY A 17 9.76 -16.54 -16.73
CA GLY A 17 10.08 -15.20 -17.21
C GLY A 17 9.35 -14.93 -18.50
N ASN A 18 8.02 -15.13 -18.49
CA ASN A 18 7.15 -14.91 -19.63
C ASN A 18 7.16 -13.42 -20.03
N ILE A 19 8.07 -13.03 -20.93
CA ILE A 19 8.27 -11.65 -21.42
C ILE A 19 6.95 -11.05 -21.92
N GLU A 20 6.07 -11.86 -22.53
CA GLU A 20 4.75 -11.43 -22.96
C GLU A 20 3.82 -11.06 -21.81
N SER A 21 3.92 -11.75 -20.66
CA SER A 21 3.20 -11.36 -19.43
C SER A 21 3.69 -10.01 -18.93
N MET A 22 5.01 -9.79 -18.91
CA MET A 22 5.59 -8.52 -18.47
C MET A 22 5.24 -7.36 -19.40
N LEU A 23 5.26 -7.56 -20.72
CA LEU A 23 4.84 -6.56 -21.71
C LEU A 23 3.35 -6.24 -21.62
N SER A 24 2.52 -7.24 -21.35
CA SER A 24 1.07 -7.06 -21.15
C SER A 24 0.79 -6.24 -19.88
N VAL A 25 1.53 -6.50 -18.81
CA VAL A 25 1.47 -5.70 -17.57
C VAL A 25 1.92 -4.26 -17.83
N GLU A 26 3.05 -4.05 -18.51
CA GLU A 26 3.54 -2.70 -18.82
C GLU A 26 2.54 -1.91 -19.67
N LYS A 27 1.95 -2.55 -20.68
CA LYS A 27 0.91 -1.94 -21.50
C LYS A 27 -0.31 -1.56 -20.67
N GLY A 28 -0.78 -2.46 -19.81
CA GLY A 28 -1.90 -2.18 -18.89
C GLY A 28 -1.62 -1.00 -17.96
N LEU A 29 -0.43 -0.94 -17.36
CA LEU A 29 -0.03 0.18 -16.50
C LEU A 29 0.05 1.50 -17.27
N ARG A 30 0.57 1.49 -18.50
CA ARG A 30 0.65 2.67 -19.36
C ARG A 30 -0.75 3.17 -19.78
N GLU A 31 -1.67 2.26 -20.08
CA GLU A 31 -3.05 2.60 -20.39
C GLU A 31 -3.76 3.21 -19.16
N LEU A 32 -3.60 2.63 -17.97
CA LEU A 32 -4.15 3.18 -16.71
C LEU A 32 -3.62 4.59 -16.43
N ALA A 33 -2.32 4.82 -16.61
CA ALA A 33 -1.70 6.13 -16.44
C ALA A 33 -2.19 7.14 -17.51
N SER A 34 -2.29 6.73 -18.77
CA SER A 34 -2.79 7.58 -19.86
C SER A 34 -4.25 7.98 -19.66
N LEU A 35 -5.07 7.07 -19.12
CA LEU A 35 -6.48 7.31 -18.83
C LEU A 35 -6.68 8.05 -17.49
N LYS A 36 -5.61 8.31 -16.73
CA LYS A 36 -5.66 8.93 -15.41
C LYS A 36 -6.73 8.28 -14.52
N VAL A 37 -6.79 6.95 -14.55
CA VAL A 37 -7.81 6.18 -13.82
C VAL A 37 -7.74 6.49 -12.32
N GLU A 38 -6.55 6.75 -11.78
CA GLU A 38 -6.36 7.20 -10.41
C GLU A 38 -7.08 8.53 -10.12
N ASP A 39 -6.89 9.57 -10.94
CA ASP A 39 -7.58 10.86 -10.79
C ASP A 39 -9.10 10.66 -10.87
N ALA A 40 -9.58 9.82 -11.79
CA ALA A 40 -11.01 9.53 -11.96
C ALA A 40 -11.60 8.77 -10.77
N ILE A 41 -10.87 7.78 -10.22
CA ILE A 41 -11.26 7.06 -9.00
C ILE A 41 -11.26 8.02 -7.81
N MET A 42 -10.24 8.86 -7.67
CA MET A 42 -10.13 9.83 -6.60
C MET A 42 -11.28 10.84 -6.64
N LEU A 43 -11.64 11.33 -7.83
CA LEU A 43 -12.80 12.19 -8.04
C LEU A 43 -14.11 11.46 -7.72
N ALA A 44 -14.31 10.23 -8.20
CA ALA A 44 -15.53 9.46 -7.93
C ALA A 44 -15.66 9.12 -6.43
N LEU A 45 -14.56 8.81 -5.74
CA LEU A 45 -14.55 8.59 -4.30
C LEU A 45 -14.80 9.89 -3.54
N ALA A 46 -14.25 11.02 -3.99
CA ALA A 46 -14.53 12.33 -3.40
C ALA A 46 -16.00 12.73 -3.61
N GLU A 47 -16.57 12.49 -4.79
CA GLU A 47 -17.99 12.66 -5.06
C GLU A 47 -18.83 11.76 -4.15
N ASN A 48 -18.46 10.49 -3.95
CA ASN A 48 -19.19 9.61 -3.02
C ASN A 48 -19.09 10.06 -1.56
N ARG A 49 -17.99 10.72 -1.17
CA ARG A 49 -17.85 11.39 0.14
C ARG A 49 -18.73 12.64 0.26
N HIS A 50 -18.95 13.38 -0.83
CA HIS A 50 -19.84 14.56 -0.87
C HIS A 50 -21.33 14.20 -1.07
N ILE A 51 -21.63 13.07 -1.72
CA ILE A 51 -22.99 12.56 -2.01
C ILE A 51 -23.56 11.74 -0.83
N LYS A 52 -22.87 11.69 0.31
CA LYS A 52 -23.53 11.57 1.61
C LYS A 52 -23.77 12.97 2.19
N PRO A 53 -24.79 13.73 1.72
CA PRO A 53 -25.39 14.65 2.64
C PRO A 53 -25.90 13.78 3.78
N LEU A 54 -25.48 14.13 4.99
CA LEU A 54 -26.26 13.91 6.20
C LEU A 54 -27.73 13.97 5.78
N SER A 55 -28.40 12.82 5.69
CA SER A 55 -29.85 12.78 5.65
C SER A 55 -30.28 13.18 7.05
N GLY A 56 -30.08 14.48 7.32
CA GLY A 56 -30.76 15.22 8.34
C GLY A 56 -32.21 15.10 7.94
N GLN A 57 -32.86 14.10 8.50
CA GLN A 57 -34.24 14.26 8.87
C GLN A 57 -34.31 15.62 9.52
N ALA A 58 -35.03 16.53 8.86
CA ALA A 58 -35.58 17.71 9.48
C ALA A 58 -36.48 17.21 10.63
N SER A 59 -35.86 16.92 11.76
CA SER A 59 -36.52 16.78 13.04
C SER A 59 -35.95 17.90 13.87
N GLU A 60 -36.78 18.92 14.02
CA GLU A 60 -36.59 20.05 14.92
C GLU A 60 -36.06 19.55 16.27
N GLY A 61 -34.92 20.11 16.72
CA GLY A 61 -34.56 20.07 18.14
C GLY A 61 -33.49 19.07 18.60
N ARG A 62 -32.42 18.82 17.85
CA ARG A 62 -31.24 18.11 18.39
C ARG A 62 -30.15 19.08 18.84
N SER A 63 -29.82 19.02 20.13
CA SER A 63 -28.82 19.82 20.83
C SER A 63 -27.42 19.72 20.21
N PRO A 64 -26.57 20.76 20.35
CA PRO A 64 -25.25 20.86 19.70
C PRO A 64 -24.18 19.86 20.22
N SER A 65 -24.58 18.82 20.95
CA SER A 65 -23.66 17.84 21.56
C SER A 65 -23.32 16.66 20.65
N GLU A 66 -24.07 16.46 19.57
CA GLU A 66 -23.89 15.30 18.67
C GLU A 66 -22.97 15.58 17.49
N SER A 67 -22.49 16.82 17.37
CA SER A 67 -21.50 17.23 16.37
C SER A 67 -20.07 16.82 16.75
N LEU A 68 -19.87 16.27 17.96
CA LEU A 68 -18.55 15.92 18.51
C LEU A 68 -18.27 14.42 18.57
N GLU A 69 -19.23 13.57 18.21
CA GLU A 69 -19.06 12.12 18.28
C GLU A 69 -18.85 11.56 16.87
N LEU A 70 -17.71 10.92 16.65
CA LEU A 70 -17.36 10.34 15.35
C LEU A 70 -18.38 9.27 14.95
N SER A 71 -18.88 9.36 13.72
CA SER A 71 -19.68 8.32 13.09
C SER A 71 -18.91 7.00 13.04
N ALA A 72 -19.63 5.87 13.01
CA ALA A 72 -19.00 4.55 12.86
C ALA A 72 -18.11 4.48 11.60
N GLU A 73 -18.54 5.11 10.50
CA GLU A 73 -17.80 5.17 9.24
C GLU A 73 -16.54 6.04 9.36
N GLU A 74 -16.62 7.19 10.05
CA GLU A 74 -15.47 8.06 10.27
C GLU A 74 -14.43 7.39 11.16
N ARG A 75 -14.87 6.67 12.19
CA ARG A 75 -13.97 5.88 13.04
C ARG A 75 -13.25 4.79 12.25
N GLU A 76 -13.95 4.10 11.35
CA GLU A 76 -13.37 3.06 10.51
C GLU A 76 -12.35 3.64 9.51
N ASP A 77 -12.66 4.78 8.88
CA ASP A 77 -11.72 5.49 8.00
C ASP A 77 -10.45 5.94 8.75
N VAL A 78 -10.59 6.45 9.99
CA VAL A 78 -9.45 6.80 10.84
C VAL A 78 -8.60 5.57 11.19
N LEU A 79 -9.22 4.47 11.62
CA LEU A 79 -8.50 3.23 11.92
C LEU A 79 -7.75 2.70 10.70
N PHE A 80 -8.39 2.74 9.53
CA PHE A 80 -7.76 2.34 8.27
C PHE A 80 -6.54 3.20 7.97
N LYS A 81 -6.64 4.53 8.12
CA LYS A 81 -5.52 5.45 7.92
C LYS A 81 -4.40 5.25 8.95
N GLN A 82 -4.72 4.99 10.22
CA GLN A 82 -3.72 4.65 11.24
C GLN A 82 -2.97 3.36 10.90
N ALA A 83 -3.68 2.32 10.43
CA ALA A 83 -3.08 1.07 9.98
C ALA A 83 -2.19 1.29 8.75
N TRP A 84 -2.64 2.13 7.81
CA TRP A 84 -1.88 2.53 6.62
C TRP A 84 -0.58 3.24 7.01
N LEU A 85 -0.65 4.22 7.91
CA LEU A 85 0.52 4.95 8.43
C LEU A 85 1.50 3.99 9.11
N THR A 86 1.00 3.10 9.97
CA THR A 86 1.81 2.06 10.63
C THR A 86 2.52 1.18 9.61
N TYR A 87 1.81 0.75 8.56
CA TYR A 87 2.37 -0.07 7.49
C TYR A 87 3.52 0.64 6.75
N TYR A 88 3.28 1.87 6.30
CA TYR A 88 4.28 2.64 5.55
C TYR A 88 5.53 2.92 6.38
N TRP A 89 5.37 3.35 7.64
CA TRP A 89 6.51 3.61 8.51
C TRP A 89 7.29 2.35 8.89
N ARG A 90 6.60 1.21 9.07
CA ARG A 90 7.28 -0.08 9.26
C ARG A 90 8.11 -0.47 8.04
N ARG A 91 7.54 -0.27 6.86
CA ARG A 91 8.24 -0.58 5.60
C ARG A 91 9.41 0.37 5.37
N ALA A 92 9.23 1.67 5.66
CA ALA A 92 10.30 2.67 5.58
C ALA A 92 11.48 2.27 6.47
N LYS A 93 11.21 1.92 7.73
CA LYS A 93 12.21 1.38 8.66
C LYS A 93 12.95 0.17 8.09
N ASN A 94 12.23 -0.82 7.55
CA ASN A 94 12.85 -2.05 7.04
C ASN A 94 13.75 -1.83 5.82
N HIS A 95 13.59 -0.73 5.10
CA HIS A 95 14.39 -0.36 3.94
C HIS A 95 15.35 0.80 4.23
N ASP A 96 15.55 1.16 5.51
CA ASP A 96 16.41 2.25 5.96
C ASP A 96 16.06 3.61 5.31
N ILE A 97 14.76 3.85 5.05
CA ILE A 97 14.23 5.08 4.49
C ILE A 97 13.84 6.03 5.62
N GLU A 98 14.34 7.26 5.58
CA GLU A 98 14.13 8.28 6.61
C GLU A 98 14.42 7.72 8.02
N GLU A 99 15.57 7.04 8.19
CA GLU A 99 15.97 6.31 9.41
C GLU A 99 15.89 7.18 10.68
N ASP A 100 16.14 8.48 10.54
CA ASP A 100 16.10 9.47 11.62
C ASP A 100 14.71 9.66 12.23
N ILE A 101 13.64 9.40 11.47
CA ILE A 101 12.26 9.61 11.91
C ILE A 101 11.38 8.36 11.81
N ALA A 102 11.73 7.39 10.96
CA ALA A 102 10.86 6.25 10.67
C ALA A 102 10.55 5.42 11.92
N ASP A 103 11.54 5.26 12.81
CA ASP A 103 11.38 4.51 14.04
C ASP A 103 10.48 5.21 15.05
N GLU A 104 10.65 6.53 15.21
CA GLU A 104 9.79 7.36 16.06
C GLU A 104 8.33 7.35 15.56
N ARG A 105 8.13 7.53 14.26
CA ARG A 105 6.79 7.55 13.66
C ARG A 105 6.11 6.20 13.71
N LEU A 106 6.85 5.11 13.47
CA LEU A 106 6.32 3.77 13.65
C LEU A 106 5.84 3.53 15.08
N HIS A 107 6.65 3.91 16.08
CA HIS A 107 6.28 3.75 17.48
C HIS A 107 5.05 4.59 17.84
N PHE A 108 4.98 5.84 17.39
CA PHE A 108 3.82 6.71 17.59
C PHE A 108 2.52 6.07 17.09
N TRP A 109 2.49 5.58 15.84
CA TRP A 109 1.26 4.99 15.27
C TRP A 109 0.89 3.65 15.92
N ILE A 110 1.88 2.84 16.34
CA ILE A 110 1.62 1.63 17.12
C ILE A 110 0.97 2.00 18.46
N GLU A 111 1.46 3.02 19.15
CA GLU A 111 0.88 3.43 20.43
C GLU A 111 -0.52 4.03 20.26
N GLN A 112 -0.73 4.82 19.20
CA GLN A 112 -2.04 5.38 18.89
C GLN A 112 -3.08 4.28 18.64
N SER A 113 -2.69 3.18 17.99
CA SER A 113 -3.59 2.05 17.72
C SER A 113 -4.13 1.32 18.96
N LYS A 114 -3.52 1.53 20.13
CA LYS A 114 -3.96 0.94 21.41
C LYS A 114 -5.06 1.75 22.11
N HIS A 115 -5.28 2.99 21.67
CA HIS A 115 -6.21 3.92 22.29
C HIS A 115 -7.51 4.00 21.47
N PRO A 116 -8.66 4.28 22.10
CA PRO A 116 -9.91 4.52 21.38
C PRO A 116 -9.78 5.73 20.45
N VAL A 117 -10.36 5.64 19.25
CA VAL A 117 -10.36 6.74 18.28
C VAL A 117 -11.13 7.93 18.83
N THR A 118 -10.46 9.07 18.86
CA THR A 118 -10.96 10.37 19.29
C THR A 118 -11.10 11.33 18.11
N THR A 119 -11.82 12.43 18.29
CA THR A 119 -11.92 13.48 17.26
C THR A 119 -10.58 14.11 16.89
N THR A 120 -9.59 14.07 17.79
CA THR A 120 -8.23 14.57 17.50
C THR A 120 -7.53 13.66 16.50
N ASP A 121 -7.78 12.35 16.53
CA ASP A 121 -7.17 11.38 15.62
C ASP A 121 -7.44 11.68 14.15
N VAL A 122 -8.59 12.28 13.83
CA VAL A 122 -8.91 12.71 12.46
C VAL A 122 -7.86 13.70 11.94
N ILE A 123 -7.41 14.63 12.77
CA ILE A 123 -6.39 15.63 12.39
C ILE A 123 -5.01 14.98 12.33
N GLU A 124 -4.72 14.08 13.27
CA GLU A 124 -3.45 13.36 13.34
C GLU A 124 -3.21 12.51 12.09
N VAL A 125 -4.22 11.72 11.67
CA VAL A 125 -4.08 10.86 10.49
C VAL A 125 -3.92 11.66 9.21
N GLU A 126 -4.63 12.77 9.05
CA GLU A 126 -4.47 13.66 7.88
C GLU A 126 -3.08 14.27 7.84
N ARG A 127 -2.55 14.69 9.00
CA ARG A 127 -1.17 15.20 9.10
C ARG A 127 -0.15 14.11 8.78
N GLY A 128 -0.35 12.89 9.29
CA GLY A 128 0.53 11.76 9.00
C GLY A 128 0.55 11.39 7.52
N LEU A 129 -0.60 11.36 6.86
CA LEU A 129 -0.70 11.10 5.43
C LEU A 129 -0.03 12.21 4.61
N HIS A 130 -0.21 13.46 5.02
CA HIS A 130 0.46 14.58 4.38
C HIS A 130 1.99 14.49 4.52
N GLU A 131 2.49 14.06 5.68
CA GLU A 131 3.91 13.84 5.91
C GLU A 131 4.48 12.74 5.01
N LEU A 132 3.80 11.58 4.90
CA LEU A 132 4.20 10.52 3.96
C LEU A 132 4.32 11.04 2.53
N LYS A 133 3.34 11.84 2.09
CA LYS A 133 3.33 12.45 0.75
C LYS A 133 4.47 13.46 0.59
N LYS A 134 4.70 14.31 1.59
CA LYS A 134 5.74 15.35 1.57
C LYS A 134 7.14 14.76 1.46
N LEU A 135 7.38 13.65 2.17
CA LEU A 135 8.66 12.94 2.15
C LEU A 135 8.78 11.97 0.96
N GLY A 136 7.69 11.77 0.20
CA GLY A 136 7.69 10.87 -0.94
C GLY A 136 7.95 9.41 -0.56
N ILE A 137 7.57 8.99 0.65
CA ILE A 137 7.90 7.67 1.22
C ILE A 137 7.50 6.53 0.27
N GLU A 138 6.35 6.64 -0.39
CA GLU A 138 5.87 5.64 -1.34
C GLU A 138 6.82 5.47 -2.54
N SER A 139 7.30 6.58 -3.11
CA SER A 139 8.26 6.53 -4.23
C SER A 139 9.59 5.94 -3.77
N GLN A 140 10.07 6.34 -2.59
CA GLN A 140 11.32 5.82 -2.02
C GLN A 140 11.21 4.30 -1.79
N LEU A 141 10.09 3.83 -1.24
CA LEU A 141 9.81 2.41 -1.01
C LEU A 141 9.70 1.62 -2.32
N TRP A 142 9.05 2.19 -3.32
CA TRP A 142 8.95 1.60 -4.64
C TRP A 142 10.34 1.38 -5.26
N ASP A 143 11.21 2.38 -5.18
CA ASP A 143 12.58 2.29 -5.70
C ASP A 143 13.47 1.36 -4.87
N ALA A 144 13.31 1.32 -3.54
CA ALA A 144 14.01 0.38 -2.68
C ALA A 144 13.63 -1.07 -3.00
N THR A 145 12.34 -1.33 -3.22
CA THR A 145 11.83 -2.68 -3.54
C THR A 145 12.36 -3.16 -4.90
N ARG A 146 12.41 -2.28 -5.90
CA ARG A 146 12.97 -2.63 -7.23
C ARG A 146 14.47 -2.86 -7.19
N ARG A 147 15.21 -2.09 -6.38
CA ARG A 147 16.64 -2.33 -6.17
C ARG A 147 16.91 -3.70 -5.56
N ALA A 148 16.18 -4.06 -4.51
CA ALA A 148 16.30 -5.39 -3.88
C ALA A 148 16.03 -6.54 -4.86
N LEU A 149 14.99 -6.43 -5.71
CA LEU A 149 14.69 -7.43 -6.74
C LEU A 149 15.82 -7.58 -7.77
N ASN A 150 16.43 -6.47 -8.19
CA ASN A 150 17.55 -6.51 -9.14
C ASN A 150 18.81 -7.14 -8.51
N ASP A 151 19.07 -6.86 -7.24
CA ASP A 151 20.20 -7.45 -6.52
C ASP A 151 20.04 -8.97 -6.35
N ASP A 152 18.83 -9.45 -6.03
CA ASP A 152 18.52 -10.89 -5.94
C ASP A 152 18.72 -11.62 -7.28
N LEU A 153 18.28 -11.02 -8.38
CA LEU A 153 18.47 -11.56 -9.74
C LEU A 153 19.95 -11.59 -10.14
N SER A 154 20.72 -10.59 -9.72
CA SER A 154 22.16 -10.49 -9.98
C SER A 154 22.94 -11.57 -9.22
N ASN A 155 22.52 -11.87 -7.99
CA ASN A 155 23.19 -12.84 -7.12
C ASN A 155 22.90 -14.31 -7.51
N HIS A 156 21.75 -14.58 -8.13
CA HIS A 156 21.39 -15.92 -8.64
C HIS A 156 21.91 -16.22 -10.06
N GLY A 157 22.54 -15.26 -10.75
CA GLY A 157 23.01 -15.39 -12.13
C GLY A 157 24.37 -16.08 -12.35
N SER A 158 25.01 -16.66 -11.32
CA SER A 158 26.30 -17.35 -11.48
C SER A 158 26.31 -18.78 -10.95
N PRO A 159 25.95 -19.75 -11.81
CA PRO A 159 26.57 -21.07 -11.74
C PRO A 159 27.07 -21.48 -13.13
N THR A 160 28.07 -20.79 -13.68
CA THR A 160 28.87 -21.40 -14.76
C THR A 160 30.36 -21.14 -14.58
N GLY A 161 31.11 -22.24 -14.45
CA GLY A 161 32.56 -22.32 -14.53
C GLY A 161 33.25 -22.24 -13.17
N SER A 162 34.20 -23.10 -12.80
CA SER A 162 34.91 -24.15 -13.54
C SER A 162 35.79 -24.93 -12.54
N GLU A 163 36.45 -25.99 -13.02
CA GLU A 163 37.54 -26.80 -12.40
C GLU A 163 37.14 -27.98 -11.49
N ALA A 164 37.16 -29.20 -12.05
CA ALA A 164 38.35 -30.04 -12.17
C ALA A 164 38.12 -31.23 -13.12
#